data_AF-A0A3B3TGS0-F1
#
_entry.id   AF-A0A3B3TGS0-F1
#
_cell.length_a   1.000
_cell.length_b   1.000
_cell.length_c   1.000
_cell.angle_alpha   90.00
_cell.angle_beta   90.00
_cell.angle_gamma   90.00
#
_symmetry.space_group_name_H-M   'P 1'
#
loop_
_entity.id
_entity.type
_entity.pdbx_description
1 polymer ?
#
loop_
_entity_poly.entity_id
_entity_poly.type
_entity_poly.pdbx_seq_one_letter_code
_entity_poly.pdbx_strand_id
1 'polypeptide(L)'
;MSSGQAKVNLHAQFKGRLQLSPDFYLTVRELRLEDSGEYQRVGMKEDGSQIPAYKIQLQVNEPITSVWIQPEYTWDPENHTCAVRLVCNSSGGLRPSYTWRMRDQTESSSRLHFFLSPTEGNVTITCTAANAASQMSRNHTVRCIPTGDQTTGNTRCTQPEVSLNLMHF
;
A
#
# COMPACT_ATOMS: atom_id res chain seq x y z
N MET A 1 53.67 17.40 -0.34
CA MET A 1 52.59 16.48 -0.76
C MET A 1 51.40 16.72 0.16
N SER A 2 50.46 17.56 -0.27
CA SER A 2 49.30 17.93 0.55
C SER A 2 48.24 16.85 0.42
N SER A 3 47.92 16.20 1.54
CA SER A 3 46.80 15.26 1.67
C SER A 3 45.52 15.91 1.14
N GLY A 4 45.02 15.38 0.03
CA GLY A 4 43.74 15.77 -0.55
C GLY A 4 42.64 15.28 0.37
N GLN A 5 42.28 16.10 1.35
CA GLN A 5 41.10 15.88 2.18
C GLN A 5 39.90 15.77 1.25
N ALA A 6 39.28 14.59 1.18
CA ALA A 6 38.04 14.41 0.44
C ALA A 6 37.01 15.37 1.05
N LYS A 7 36.77 16.50 0.39
CA LYS A 7 35.71 17.44 0.75
C LYS A 7 34.41 16.79 0.33
N VAL A 8 33.89 15.91 1.18
CA VAL A 8 32.50 15.49 1.09
C VAL A 8 31.70 16.78 1.29
N ASN A 9 31.11 17.29 0.21
CA ASN A 9 30.09 18.32 0.33
C ASN A 9 28.89 17.63 0.99
N LEU A 10 28.94 17.53 2.33
CA LEU A 10 27.80 17.18 3.14
C LEU A 10 26.84 18.36 2.99
N HIS A 11 26.06 18.32 1.92
CA HIS A 11 24.88 19.17 1.77
C HIS A 11 24.19 19.20 3.12
N ALA A 12 23.87 20.38 3.65
CA ALA A 12 23.44 20.55 5.04
C ALA A 12 22.31 19.58 5.44
N GLN A 13 21.51 19.15 4.47
CA GLN A 13 20.47 18.12 4.59
C GLN A 13 20.96 16.79 5.20
N PHE A 14 22.19 16.34 4.95
CA PHE A 14 22.69 15.04 5.41
C PHE A 14 23.58 15.11 6.67
N LYS A 15 23.71 16.29 7.28
CA LYS A 15 24.57 16.48 8.46
C LYS A 15 24.19 15.50 9.57
N GLY A 16 25.17 14.71 10.03
CA GLY A 16 24.98 13.69 11.09
C GLY A 16 24.36 12.38 10.62
N ARG A 17 23.95 12.26 9.35
CA ARG A 17 23.25 11.09 8.81
C ARG A 17 24.09 10.25 7.84
N LEU A 18 25.24 10.75 7.39
CA LEU A 18 26.13 10.01 6.49
C LEU A 18 27.11 9.12 7.25
N GLN A 19 27.28 7.89 6.76
CA GLN A 19 28.33 6.98 7.18
C GLN A 19 29.02 6.39 5.94
N LEU A 20 30.34 6.46 5.89
CA LEU A 20 31.15 5.84 4.84
C LEU A 20 31.80 4.57 5.38
N SER A 21 31.61 3.44 4.69
CA SER A 21 32.33 2.20 5.03
C SER A 21 33.76 2.20 4.46
N PRO A 22 34.67 1.36 4.99
CA PRO A 22 36.00 1.17 4.42
C PRO A 22 35.98 0.74 2.95
N ASP A 23 34.95 -0.01 2.53
CA ASP A 23 34.74 -0.44 1.14
C ASP A 23 34.03 0.62 0.27
N PHE A 24 34.01 1.88 0.72
CA PHE A 24 33.42 3.02 0.02
C PHE A 24 31.90 2.95 -0.23
N TYR A 25 31.16 2.20 0.59
CA TYR A 25 29.70 2.30 0.60
C TYR A 25 29.25 3.51 1.41
N LEU A 26 28.44 4.37 0.80
CA LEU A 26 27.78 5.49 1.48
C LEU A 26 26.43 5.03 2.02
N THR A 27 26.25 5.14 3.33
CA THR A 27 24.98 4.91 4.02
C THR A 27 24.38 6.25 4.45
N VAL A 28 23.10 6.46 4.16
CA VAL A 28 22.30 7.57 4.68
C VAL A 28 21.35 7.02 5.73
N ARG A 29 21.53 7.42 6.99
CA ARG A 29 20.64 7.06 8.11
C ARG A 29 19.43 8.00 8.15
N GLU A 30 18.35 7.55 8.78
CA GLU A 30 17.14 8.36 9.02
C GLU A 30 16.68 9.07 7.72
N LEU A 31 16.36 8.25 6.72
CA LEU A 31 15.91 8.74 5.42
C LEU A 31 14.66 9.62 5.57
N ARG A 32 14.62 10.69 4.79
CA ARG A 32 13.52 11.64 4.71
C ARG A 32 13.03 11.74 3.28
N LEU A 33 11.82 12.23 3.07
CA LEU A 33 11.25 12.31 1.73
C LEU A 33 12.08 13.19 0.80
N GLU A 34 12.62 14.29 1.33
CA GLU A 34 13.51 15.21 0.62
C GLU A 34 14.85 14.60 0.21
N ASP A 35 15.21 13.41 0.73
CA ASP A 35 16.39 12.68 0.27
C ASP A 35 16.13 11.97 -1.07
N SER A 36 14.91 11.97 -1.60
CA SER A 36 14.65 11.41 -2.93
C SER A 36 15.35 12.23 -4.01
N GLY A 37 16.04 11.57 -4.94
CA GLY A 37 16.79 12.26 -5.99
C GLY A 37 17.80 11.37 -6.71
N GLU A 38 18.50 11.99 -7.68
CA GLU A 38 19.62 11.36 -8.35
C GLU A 38 20.90 11.59 -7.53
N TYR A 39 21.58 10.51 -7.19
CA TYR A 39 22.88 10.49 -6.53
C TYR A 39 23.93 10.04 -7.52
N GLN A 40 25.11 10.65 -7.48
CA GLN A 40 26.22 10.29 -8.36
C GLN A 40 27.48 10.00 -7.56
N ARG A 41 28.08 8.84 -7.81
CA ARG A 41 29.43 8.51 -7.34
C ARG A 41 30.44 8.95 -8.38
N VAL A 42 31.39 9.77 -7.96
CA VAL A 42 32.58 10.16 -8.74
C VAL A 42 33.83 9.91 -7.90
N GLY A 43 34.96 9.65 -8.57
CA GLY A 43 36.25 9.42 -7.92
C GLY A 43 37.39 9.57 -8.91
N MET A 44 38.59 9.83 -8.42
CA MET A 44 39.80 9.93 -9.23
C MET A 44 40.71 8.75 -8.92
N LYS A 45 41.40 8.24 -9.95
CA LYS A 45 42.50 7.29 -9.81
C LYS A 45 43.79 8.03 -9.47
N GLU A 46 44.81 7.27 -9.06
CA GLU A 46 46.14 7.82 -8.77
C GLU A 46 46.80 8.49 -9.98
N ASP A 47 46.52 8.00 -11.19
CA ASP A 47 47.00 8.58 -12.46
C ASP A 47 46.28 9.88 -12.86
N GLY A 48 45.34 10.37 -12.04
CA GLY A 48 44.56 11.57 -12.30
C GLY A 48 43.34 11.37 -13.21
N SER A 49 43.13 10.17 -13.76
CA SER A 49 41.92 9.87 -14.53
C SER A 49 40.71 9.62 -13.62
N GLN A 50 39.51 9.97 -14.09
CA GLN A 50 38.28 9.75 -13.33
C GLN A 50 37.83 8.27 -13.45
N ILE A 51 37.34 7.68 -12.36
CA ILE A 51 36.62 6.41 -12.44
C ILE A 51 35.27 6.60 -13.14
N PRO A 52 34.72 5.55 -13.78
CA PRO A 52 33.36 5.61 -14.33
C PRO A 52 32.36 6.09 -13.27
N ALA A 53 31.65 7.16 -13.61
CA ALA A 53 30.61 7.68 -12.74
C ALA A 53 29.45 6.69 -12.69
N TYR A 54 28.88 6.52 -11.51
CA TYR A 54 27.70 5.66 -11.31
C TYR A 54 26.58 6.50 -10.72
N LYS A 55 25.40 6.45 -11.36
CA LYS A 55 24.21 7.19 -10.95
C LYS A 55 23.22 6.25 -10.29
N ILE A 56 22.59 6.72 -9.23
CA ILE A 56 21.59 6.00 -8.43
C ILE A 56 20.37 6.91 -8.28
N GLN A 57 19.19 6.41 -8.63
CA GLN A 57 17.94 7.09 -8.32
C GLN A 57 17.42 6.56 -6.98
N LEU A 58 17.35 7.42 -5.96
CA LEU A 58 16.72 7.11 -4.68
C LEU A 58 15.29 7.65 -4.68
N GLN A 59 14.35 6.79 -4.28
CA GLN A 59 12.97 7.18 -4.01
C GLN A 59 12.63 6.78 -2.58
N VAL A 60 12.45 7.77 -1.71
CA VAL A 60 11.97 7.57 -0.34
C VAL A 60 10.45 7.71 -0.34
N ASN A 61 9.74 6.74 0.24
CA ASN A 61 8.28 6.71 0.25
C ASN A 61 7.77 6.69 1.69
N GLU A 62 6.66 7.39 1.95
CA GLU A 62 5.95 7.24 3.21
C GLU A 62 5.25 5.87 3.26
N PRO A 63 5.18 5.24 4.45
CA PRO A 63 4.40 4.03 4.61
C PRO A 63 2.89 4.33 4.54
N ILE A 64 2.13 3.31 4.15
CA ILE A 64 0.68 3.26 4.30
C ILE A 64 0.39 3.19 5.80
N THR A 65 -0.56 4.01 6.25
CA THR A 65 -0.93 4.14 7.67
C THR A 65 -2.31 3.59 7.97
N SER A 66 -3.20 3.52 6.97
CA SER A 66 -4.51 2.89 7.12
C SER A 66 -5.06 2.38 5.80
N VAL A 67 -5.94 1.37 5.88
CA VAL A 67 -6.70 0.82 4.77
C VAL A 67 -8.15 0.62 5.23
N TRP A 68 -9.10 1.09 4.44
CA TRP A 68 -10.52 0.86 4.68
C TRP A 68 -11.26 0.52 3.39
N ILE A 69 -12.39 -0.16 3.56
CA ILE A 69 -13.24 -0.60 2.46
C ILE A 69 -14.53 0.19 2.57
N GLN A 70 -14.92 0.83 1.46
CA GLN A 70 -16.18 1.53 1.33
C GLN A 70 -17.14 0.67 0.51
N PRO A 71 -18.15 0.06 1.16
CA PRO A 71 -19.10 -0.80 0.48
C PRO A 71 -20.32 -0.04 -0.04
N GLU A 72 -20.85 -0.51 -1.16
CA GLU A 72 -22.16 -0.18 -1.69
C GLU A 72 -22.84 -1.49 -2.12
N TYR A 73 -24.14 -1.58 -1.85
CA TYR A 73 -24.90 -2.78 -2.12
C TYR A 73 -26.23 -2.48 -2.78
N THR A 74 -26.64 -3.37 -3.68
CA THR A 74 -27.94 -3.28 -4.35
C THR A 74 -28.51 -4.67 -4.53
N TRP A 75 -29.81 -4.83 -4.28
CA TRP A 75 -30.50 -6.06 -4.58
C TRP A 75 -30.89 -6.10 -6.06
N ASP A 76 -30.61 -7.21 -6.72
CA ASP A 76 -31.10 -7.55 -8.05
C ASP A 76 -32.27 -8.53 -7.91
N PRO A 77 -33.53 -8.05 -8.05
CA PRO A 77 -34.72 -8.89 -7.91
C PRO A 77 -34.92 -9.87 -9.06
N GLU A 78 -34.35 -9.60 -10.25
CA GLU A 78 -34.52 -10.48 -11.41
C GLU A 78 -33.68 -11.74 -11.22
N ASN A 79 -32.40 -11.56 -10.88
CA ASN A 79 -31.47 -12.67 -10.70
C ASN A 79 -31.45 -13.23 -9.27
N HIS A 80 -32.20 -12.61 -8.35
CA HIS A 80 -32.21 -12.96 -6.93
C HIS A 80 -30.80 -12.93 -6.31
N THR A 81 -30.01 -11.92 -6.68
CA THR A 81 -28.63 -11.74 -6.21
C THR A 81 -28.39 -10.36 -5.61
N CYS A 82 -27.33 -10.26 -4.84
CA CYS A 82 -26.83 -9.00 -4.30
C CYS A 82 -25.69 -8.49 -5.18
N ALA A 83 -25.89 -7.34 -5.84
CA ALA A 83 -24.82 -6.61 -6.50
C ALA A 83 -23.98 -5.88 -5.45
N VAL A 84 -22.70 -6.25 -5.36
CA VAL A 84 -21.74 -5.70 -4.39
C VAL A 84 -20.73 -4.83 -5.14
N ARG A 85 -20.55 -3.60 -4.67
CA ARG A 85 -19.51 -2.67 -5.15
C ARG A 85 -18.64 -2.27 -3.96
N LEU A 86 -17.35 -2.59 -4.02
CA LEU A 86 -16.39 -2.24 -2.98
C LEU A 86 -15.35 -1.30 -3.56
N VAL A 87 -15.03 -0.23 -2.82
CA VAL A 87 -13.88 0.63 -3.10
C VAL A 87 -12.88 0.45 -1.97
N CYS A 88 -11.64 0.17 -2.31
CA CYS A 88 -10.55 0.14 -1.35
C CYS A 88 -9.84 1.47 -1.34
N ASN A 89 -9.72 2.02 -0.15
CA ASN A 89 -9.07 3.29 0.08
C ASN A 89 -7.95 3.10 1.11
N SER A 90 -6.98 4.00 1.07
CA SER A 90 -5.88 4.01 2.02
C SER A 90 -5.41 5.44 2.29
N SER A 91 -4.70 5.62 3.41
CA SER A 91 -4.06 6.88 3.76
C SER A 91 -2.61 6.64 4.16
N GLY A 92 -1.78 7.68 4.02
CA GLY A 92 -0.33 7.54 4.07
C GLY A 92 0.22 6.86 2.82
N GLY A 93 1.43 7.25 2.41
CA GLY A 93 2.02 6.77 1.17
C GLY A 93 1.37 7.39 -0.07
N LEU A 94 2.18 7.67 -1.08
CA LEU A 94 1.69 8.19 -2.36
C LEU A 94 1.40 7.03 -3.32
N ARG A 95 0.25 7.13 -4.01
CA ARG A 95 -0.14 6.27 -5.15
C ARG A 95 0.04 4.76 -4.89
N PRO A 96 -0.62 4.21 -3.85
CA PRO A 96 -0.56 2.78 -3.59
C PRO A 96 -1.22 1.99 -4.72
N SER A 97 -0.72 0.77 -4.95
CA SER A 97 -1.42 -0.25 -5.71
C SER A 97 -2.43 -0.95 -4.81
N TYR A 98 -3.52 -1.45 -5.41
CA TYR A 98 -4.58 -2.14 -4.70
C TYR A 98 -4.78 -3.54 -5.27
N THR A 99 -5.02 -4.49 -4.38
CA THR A 99 -5.32 -5.87 -4.74
C THR A 99 -6.43 -6.41 -3.87
N TRP A 100 -7.43 -7.00 -4.51
CA TRP A 100 -8.50 -7.72 -3.84
C TRP A 100 -8.21 -9.21 -3.84
N ARG A 101 -8.49 -9.88 -2.72
CA ARG A 101 -8.54 -11.33 -2.60
C ARG A 101 -9.94 -11.73 -2.19
N MET A 102 -10.57 -12.58 -2.99
CA MET A 102 -11.88 -13.15 -2.74
C MET A 102 -11.84 -14.64 -3.08
N ARG A 103 -11.99 -15.50 -2.08
CA ARG A 103 -11.76 -16.96 -2.23
C ARG A 103 -10.35 -17.21 -2.79
N ASP A 104 -10.24 -17.96 -3.89
CA ASP A 104 -8.97 -18.24 -4.57
C ASP A 104 -8.64 -17.24 -5.70
N GLN A 105 -9.47 -16.20 -5.87
CA GLN A 105 -9.32 -15.21 -6.92
C GLN A 105 -8.62 -13.95 -6.40
N THR A 106 -7.80 -13.35 -7.27
CA THR A 106 -7.08 -12.12 -6.98
C THR A 106 -7.28 -11.13 -8.13
N GLU A 107 -7.62 -9.88 -7.81
CA GLU A 107 -7.85 -8.83 -8.80
C GLU A 107 -7.05 -7.56 -8.45
N SER A 108 -6.34 -7.00 -9.41
CA SER A 108 -5.54 -5.78 -9.23
C SER A 108 -6.34 -4.55 -9.64
N SER A 109 -7.06 -3.97 -8.69
CA SER A 109 -7.91 -2.80 -8.90
C SER A 109 -8.21 -2.13 -7.54
N SER A 110 -8.47 -0.82 -7.54
CA SER A 110 -9.00 -0.13 -6.36
C SER A 110 -10.49 -0.39 -6.13
N ARG A 111 -11.17 -0.96 -7.13
CA ARG A 111 -12.61 -1.25 -7.12
C ARG A 111 -12.85 -2.72 -7.41
N LEU A 112 -13.78 -3.32 -6.68
CA LEU A 112 -14.24 -4.69 -6.90
C LEU A 112 -15.76 -4.68 -7.10
N HIS A 113 -16.24 -5.38 -8.13
CA HIS A 113 -17.66 -5.55 -8.39
C HIS A 113 -17.98 -7.03 -8.64
N PHE A 114 -18.95 -7.56 -7.92
CA PHE A 114 -19.41 -8.94 -8.07
C PHE A 114 -20.87 -9.09 -7.64
N PHE A 115 -21.47 -10.20 -8.03
CA PHE A 115 -22.80 -10.60 -7.60
C PHE A 115 -22.68 -11.75 -6.59
N LEU A 116 -23.53 -11.74 -5.58
CA LEU A 116 -23.57 -12.73 -4.51
C LEU A 116 -24.97 -13.32 -4.38
N SER A 117 -25.09 -14.64 -4.49
CA SER A 117 -26.33 -15.37 -4.21
C SER A 117 -26.52 -15.57 -2.70
N PRO A 118 -27.77 -15.56 -2.19
CA PRO A 118 -28.09 -15.98 -0.83
C PRO A 118 -27.52 -17.34 -0.40
N THR A 119 -27.37 -18.28 -1.35
CA THR A 119 -26.89 -19.64 -1.10
C THR A 119 -25.39 -19.72 -0.81
N GLU A 120 -24.63 -18.69 -1.19
CA GLU A 120 -23.17 -18.65 -0.99
C GLU A 120 -22.79 -18.29 0.46
N GLY A 121 -23.73 -17.80 1.26
CA GLY A 121 -23.51 -17.49 2.67
C GLY A 121 -22.57 -16.28 2.87
N ASN A 122 -21.73 -16.36 3.91
CA ASN A 122 -20.77 -15.30 4.24
C ASN A 122 -19.54 -15.40 3.34
N VAL A 123 -19.19 -14.31 2.67
CA VAL A 123 -17.96 -14.20 1.89
C VAL A 123 -17.07 -13.14 2.49
N THR A 124 -15.83 -13.52 2.80
CA THR A 124 -14.80 -12.60 3.26
C THR A 124 -13.92 -12.19 2.08
N ILE A 125 -13.78 -10.88 1.91
CA ILE A 125 -12.97 -10.22 0.90
C ILE A 125 -11.87 -9.47 1.63
N THR A 126 -10.64 -9.57 1.13
CA THR A 126 -9.50 -8.81 1.64
C THR A 126 -9.09 -7.78 0.60
N CYS A 127 -9.07 -6.50 0.96
CA CYS A 127 -8.29 -5.52 0.21
C CYS A 127 -6.89 -5.45 0.79
N THR A 128 -5.89 -5.35 -0.08
CA THR A 128 -4.52 -4.99 0.24
C THR A 128 -4.14 -3.71 -0.50
N ALA A 129 -3.63 -2.71 0.21
CA ALA A 129 -2.96 -1.56 -0.36
C ALA A 129 -1.45 -1.73 -0.17
N ALA A 130 -0.66 -1.47 -1.21
CA ALA A 130 0.79 -1.62 -1.17
C ALA A 130 1.50 -0.46 -1.87
N ASN A 131 2.67 -0.10 -1.35
CA ASN A 131 3.62 0.78 -2.02
C ASN A 131 5.05 0.26 -1.80
N ALA A 132 6.05 0.97 -2.31
CA ALA A 132 7.45 0.53 -2.20
C ALA A 132 7.98 0.47 -0.76
N ALA A 133 7.32 1.13 0.20
CA ALA A 133 7.74 1.14 1.60
C ALA A 133 6.98 0.15 2.49
N SER A 134 5.75 -0.21 2.15
CA SER A 134 4.86 -0.92 3.07
C SER A 134 3.65 -1.56 2.38
N GLN A 135 3.00 -2.47 3.10
CA GLN A 135 1.75 -3.10 2.69
C GLN A 135 0.81 -3.23 3.91
N MET A 136 -0.47 -2.94 3.71
CA MET A 136 -1.52 -3.14 4.71
C MET A 136 -2.77 -3.74 4.08
N SER A 137 -3.55 -4.46 4.88
CA SER A 137 -4.76 -5.14 4.41
C SER A 137 -5.95 -4.91 5.32
N ARG A 138 -7.16 -4.97 4.75
CA ARG A 138 -8.44 -4.90 5.46
C ARG A 138 -9.36 -5.99 4.96
N ASN A 139 -9.97 -6.72 5.90
CA ASN A 139 -11.01 -7.69 5.59
C ASN A 139 -12.38 -7.05 5.65
N HIS A 140 -13.27 -7.51 4.78
CA HIS A 140 -14.68 -7.15 4.74
C HIS A 140 -15.51 -8.39 4.45
N THR A 141 -16.44 -8.72 5.33
CA THR A 141 -17.34 -9.85 5.16
C THR A 141 -18.70 -9.36 4.72
N VAL A 142 -19.27 -10.00 3.71
CA VAL A 142 -20.60 -9.68 3.18
C VAL A 142 -21.46 -10.94 3.17
N ARG A 143 -22.76 -10.74 3.35
CA ARG A 143 -23.76 -11.80 3.18
C ARG A 143 -24.94 -11.25 2.39
N CYS A 144 -25.42 -12.04 1.44
CA CYS A 144 -26.69 -11.78 0.77
C CYS A 144 -27.82 -12.43 1.58
N ILE A 145 -28.78 -11.64 2.07
CA ILE A 145 -29.89 -12.16 2.89
C ILE A 145 -31.20 -11.98 2.09
N PRO A 146 -31.93 -13.06 1.78
CA PRO A 146 -33.26 -12.96 1.20
C PRO A 146 -34.23 -12.57 2.32
N THR A 147 -34.85 -11.39 2.24
CA THR A 147 -35.95 -11.04 3.15
C THR A 147 -37.23 -11.70 2.65
N GLY A 148 -37.88 -12.49 3.51
CA GLY A 148 -39.08 -13.25 3.16
C GLY A 148 -40.38 -12.44 3.01
N ASP A 149 -40.34 -11.14 2.73
CA ASP A 149 -41.55 -10.33 2.52
C ASP A 149 -41.58 -9.74 1.11
N GLN A 150 -42.42 -10.34 0.26
CA GLN A 150 -42.59 -9.98 -1.15
C GLN A 150 -43.48 -8.75 -1.37
N THR A 151 -43.89 -8.02 -0.31
CA THR A 151 -44.82 -6.89 -0.47
C THR A 151 -44.20 -5.50 -0.38
N THR A 152 -42.93 -5.37 -0.01
CA THR A 152 -42.17 -4.10 -0.11
C THR A 152 -40.77 -4.41 -0.62
N GLY A 153 -40.47 -4.09 -1.88
CA GLY A 153 -39.23 -4.45 -2.59
C GLY A 153 -37.92 -3.89 -2.00
N ASN A 154 -37.54 -4.36 -0.81
CA ASN A 154 -36.35 -3.95 -0.06
C ASN A 154 -35.65 -5.19 0.52
N THR A 155 -35.06 -6.01 -0.34
CA THR A 155 -34.04 -6.98 0.09
C THR A 155 -32.77 -6.24 0.48
N ARG A 156 -32.14 -6.63 1.61
CA ARG A 156 -30.96 -5.93 2.15
C ARG A 156 -29.71 -6.80 2.06
N CYS A 157 -28.71 -6.31 1.36
CA CYS A 157 -27.33 -6.78 1.56
C CYS A 157 -26.80 -6.11 2.82
N THR A 158 -26.26 -6.87 3.75
CA THR A 158 -25.70 -6.28 4.98
C THR A 158 -24.30 -6.80 5.23
N GLN A 159 -23.49 -5.97 5.86
CA GLN A 159 -22.35 -6.47 6.62
C GLN A 159 -22.92 -7.31 7.77
N PRO A 160 -22.42 -8.52 8.05
CA PRO A 160 -22.81 -9.24 9.26
C PRO A 160 -22.46 -8.37 10.47
N GLU A 161 -23.39 -8.18 11.40
CA GLU A 161 -23.07 -7.57 12.70
C GLU A 161 -22.04 -8.46 13.39
N VAL A 162 -20.78 -7.99 13.43
CA VAL A 162 -19.76 -8.59 14.28
C VAL A 162 -19.95 -7.94 15.64
N SER A 163 -20.56 -8.65 16.58
CA SER A 163 -20.52 -8.26 17.99
C SER A 163 -19.06 -8.16 18.42
N LEU A 164 -18.51 -6.95 18.45
CA LEU A 164 -17.22 -6.70 19.08
C LEU A 164 -17.41 -6.92 20.58
N ASN A 165 -17.13 -8.13 21.06
CA ASN A 165 -16.75 -8.30 22.45
C ASN A 165 -15.42 -7.57 22.64
N LEU A 166 -15.50 -6.33 23.13
CA LEU A 166 -14.38 -5.62 23.74
C LEU A 166 -13.93 -6.41 24.98
N MET A 167 -13.06 -7.40 24.77
CA MET A 167 -12.16 -7.82 25.84
C MET A 167 -11.10 -6.73 25.96
N HIS A 168 -11.35 -5.80 26.88
CA HIS A 168 -10.31 -4.93 27.44
C HIS A 168 -9.25 -5.81 28.11
N PHE A 169 -7.99 -5.55 27.79
CA PHE A 169 -6.84 -5.79 28.66
C PHE A 169 -5.96 -4.55 28.62
#